data_AF-A0A7Y3IST0-F1
#
_entry.id   AF-A0A7Y3IST0-F1
#
_cell.length_a   1.000
_cell.length_b   1.000
_cell.length_c   1.000
_cell.angle_alpha   90.00
_cell.angle_beta   90.00
_cell.angle_gamma   90.00
#
_symmetry.space_group_name_H-M   'P 1'
#
loop_
_entity.id
_entity.type
_entity.pdbx_description
1 polymer ?
#
loop_
_entity_poly.entity_id
_entity_poly.type
_entity_poly.pdbx_seq_one_letter_code
_entity_poly.pdbx_strand_id
1 'polypeptide(L)' 'MIERFEFPEDATPISDCSGLIPGWVHDLGDLNRVEAENIMNAQRKYLRGRIDEPKKWFQVPELKAIHRAMFGNVWE' A
#
# COMPACT_ATOMS: atom_id res chain seq x y z
N MET A 1 29.58 20.89 -1.50
CA MET A 1 29.18 19.80 -0.59
C MET A 1 27.77 19.42 -0.98
N ILE A 2 27.52 18.21 -1.46
CA ILE A 2 26.16 17.76 -1.78
C ILE A 2 25.58 17.28 -0.45
N GLU A 3 24.61 17.99 0.10
CA GLU A 3 23.82 17.50 1.23
C GLU A 3 23.13 16.22 0.79
N ARG A 4 23.49 15.09 1.41
CA ARG A 4 22.73 13.86 1.24
C ARG A 4 21.42 14.05 2.00
N PHE A 5 20.31 13.85 1.30
CA PHE A 5 19.03 13.61 1.97
C PHE A 5 19.15 12.28 2.70
N GLU A 6 19.43 12.33 3.99
CA GLU A 6 19.35 11.17 4.87
C GLU A 6 17.93 11.10 5.42
N PHE A 7 17.32 9.91 5.34
CA PHE A 7 16.06 9.66 6.01
C PHE A 7 16.32 9.64 7.52
N PRO A 8 15.57 10.41 8.33
CA PRO A 8 15.71 10.36 9.78
C PRO A 8 15.49 8.92 10.29
N GLU A 9 16.26 8.52 11.30
CA GLU A 9 16.14 7.18 11.90
C GLU A 9 14.75 6.96 12.51
N ASP A 10 14.12 8.02 12.99
CA ASP A 10 12.74 8.00 13.49
C ASP A 10 11.76 8.21 12.34
N ALA A 11 10.76 7.34 12.25
CA ALA A 11 9.67 7.51 11.32
C ALA A 11 8.85 8.76 11.69
N THR A 12 8.58 9.62 10.70
CA THR A 12 7.77 10.82 10.87
C THR A 12 6.40 10.44 11.48
N PRO A 13 6.05 10.95 12.68
CA PRO A 13 4.74 10.69 13.26
C PRO A 13 3.61 11.17 12.35
N ILE A 14 2.54 10.40 12.28
CA ILE A 14 1.39 10.74 11.44
C ILE A 14 0.39 11.54 12.29
N SER A 15 0.17 12.80 11.90
CA SER A 15 -0.73 13.70 12.62
C SER A 15 -2.22 13.41 12.37
N ASP A 16 -2.54 12.79 11.23
CA ASP A 16 -3.91 12.44 10.83
C ASP A 16 -3.97 10.95 10.48
N CYS A 17 -4.57 10.18 11.38
CA CYS A 17 -4.82 8.75 11.19
C CYS A 17 -6.29 8.48 10.83
N SER A 18 -7.05 9.49 10.41
CA SER A 18 -8.45 9.30 10.03
C SER A 18 -8.55 8.38 8.81
N GLY A 19 -9.52 7.45 8.85
CA GLY A 19 -9.70 6.45 7.81
C GLY A 19 -8.68 5.31 7.81
N LEU A 20 -7.66 5.31 8.69
CA LEU A 20 -6.81 4.14 8.90
C LEU A 20 -7.57 3.07 9.67
N ILE A 21 -7.63 1.88 9.09
CA ILE A 21 -8.22 0.69 9.72
C ILE A 21 -7.31 0.13 10.83
N PRO A 22 -5.96 0.01 10.66
CA PRO A 22 -5.11 -0.57 11.68
C PRO A 22 -4.83 0.41 12.83
N GLY A 23 -5.34 0.12 14.03
CA GLY A 23 -5.21 1.00 15.20
C GLY A 23 -3.82 1.10 15.85
N TRP A 24 -2.79 0.44 15.28
CA TRP A 24 -1.41 0.46 15.79
C TRP A 24 -0.46 1.32 14.94
N VAL A 25 -0.94 1.86 13.81
CA VAL A 25 -0.12 2.70 12.93
C VAL A 25 -0.01 4.09 13.54
N HIS A 26 1.19 4.49 13.93
CA HIS A 26 1.44 5.78 14.58
C HIS A 26 2.43 6.67 13.82
N ASP A 27 3.26 6.05 12.97
CA ASP A 27 4.28 6.75 12.20
C ASP A 27 4.33 6.27 10.74
N LEU A 28 5.12 6.98 9.93
CA LEU A 28 5.28 6.69 8.52
C LEU A 28 5.90 5.29 8.27
N GLY A 29 6.70 4.77 9.19
CA GLY A 29 7.32 3.46 9.09
C GLY A 29 6.30 2.35 9.24
N ASP A 30 5.41 2.48 10.23
CA ASP A 30 4.26 1.61 10.43
C ASP A 30 3.34 1.59 9.22
N LEU A 31 3.02 2.77 8.69
CA LEU A 31 2.17 2.91 7.50
C LEU A 31 2.81 2.23 6.28
N ASN A 32 4.08 2.56 6.00
CA ASN A 32 4.82 1.95 4.90
C ASN A 32 4.88 0.43 5.03
N ARG A 33 5.08 -0.09 6.24
CA ARG A 33 5.11 -1.53 6.52
C ARG A 33 3.75 -2.18 6.20
N VAL A 34 2.65 -1.65 6.73
CA VAL A 34 1.33 -2.26 6.54
C VAL A 34 0.86 -2.17 5.07
N GLU A 35 1.15 -1.07 4.38
CA GLU A 35 0.85 -0.93 2.95
C GLU A 35 1.68 -1.90 2.12
N ALA A 36 2.99 -2.02 2.39
CA ALA A 36 3.85 -2.96 1.68
C ALA A 36 3.39 -4.41 1.84
N GLU A 37 3.02 -4.83 3.06
CA GLU A 37 2.48 -6.17 3.33
C GLU A 37 1.20 -6.45 2.52
N ASN A 38 0.27 -5.49 2.44
CA ASN A 38 -0.97 -5.65 1.67
C ASN A 38 -0.73 -5.61 0.16
N ILE A 39 0.16 -4.74 -0.34
CA ILE A 39 0.57 -4.71 -1.74
C ILE A 39 1.21 -6.04 -2.15
N MET A 40 2.08 -6.61 -1.32
CA MET A 40 2.68 -7.93 -1.58
C MET A 40 1.61 -9.03 -1.66
N ASN A 41 0.58 -8.97 -0.81
CA ASN A 41 -0.54 -9.92 -0.88
C ASN A 41 -1.36 -9.75 -2.16
N ALA A 42 -1.63 -8.51 -2.59
CA ALA A 42 -2.28 -8.24 -3.87
C ALA A 42 -1.43 -8.74 -5.04
N GLN A 43 -0.11 -8.51 -5.04
CA GLN A 43 0.80 -9.05 -6.05
C GLN A 43 0.73 -10.58 -6.12
N ARG A 44 0.74 -11.28 -4.98
CA ARG A 44 0.57 -12.74 -4.95
C ARG A 44 -0.76 -13.19 -5.54
N LYS A 45 -1.83 -12.43 -5.31
CA LYS A 45 -3.18 -12.72 -5.83
C LYS A 45 -3.27 -12.54 -7.34
N TYR A 46 -2.73 -11.45 -7.88
CA TYR A 46 -2.94 -11.06 -9.28
C TYR A 46 -1.80 -11.49 -10.22
N LEU A 47 -0.55 -11.55 -9.74
CA LEU A 47 0.64 -11.73 -10.59
C LEU A 47 1.30 -13.12 -10.49
N ARG A 48 0.94 -13.93 -9.49
CA ARG A 48 1.56 -15.26 -9.30
C ARG A 48 1.05 -16.32 -10.29
N GLY A 49 -0.18 -16.17 -10.78
CA GLY A 49 -0.81 -17.11 -11.71
C GLY A 49 -0.71 -16.65 -13.17
N ARG A 50 -1.17 -17.51 -14.09
CA ARG A 50 -1.33 -17.12 -15.49
C ARG A 50 -2.40 -16.04 -15.60
N ILE A 51 -2.09 -14.94 -16.28
CA ILE A 51 -3.04 -13.88 -16.56
C ILE A 51 -3.74 -14.22 -17.87
N ASP A 52 -4.93 -14.78 -17.80
CA ASP A 52 -5.67 -15.22 -18.98
C ASP A 52 -6.14 -14.05 -19.85
N GLU A 53 -6.48 -12.90 -19.25
CA GLU A 53 -6.98 -11.73 -19.97
C GLU A 53 -6.41 -10.40 -19.44
N PRO A 54 -5.16 -10.05 -19.78
CA PRO A 54 -4.51 -8.83 -19.28
C PRO A 54 -5.26 -7.53 -19.65
N LYS A 55 -5.99 -7.53 -20.77
CA LYS A 55 -6.77 -6.35 -21.20
C LYS A 55 -7.88 -5.97 -20.23
N LYS A 56 -8.44 -6.93 -19.47
CA LYS A 56 -9.46 -6.65 -18.45
C LYS A 56 -8.91 -5.79 -17.32
N TRP A 57 -7.61 -5.86 -17.05
CA TRP A 57 -7.00 -5.11 -15.94
C TRP A 57 -6.99 -3.61 -16.16
N PHE A 58 -7.15 -3.15 -17.41
CA PHE A 58 -7.24 -1.73 -17.74
C PHE A 58 -8.67 -1.20 -17.71
N GLN A 59 -9.63 -2.01 -17.27
CA GLN A 59 -10.99 -1.58 -17.04
C GLN A 59 -11.11 -1.02 -15.61
N VAL A 60 -11.89 0.05 -15.47
CA VAL A 60 -12.07 0.75 -14.20
C VAL A 60 -12.53 -0.17 -13.06
N PRO A 61 -13.48 -1.11 -13.24
CA PRO A 61 -13.90 -2.00 -12.16
C PRO A 61 -12.76 -2.89 -11.64
N GLU A 62 -11.95 -3.42 -12.55
CA GLU A 62 -10.80 -4.28 -12.24
C GLU A 62 -9.69 -3.50 -11.56
N LEU A 63 -9.39 -2.28 -12.02
CA LEU A 63 -8.45 -1.38 -11.35
C LEU A 63 -8.90 -1.05 -9.93
N LYS A 64 -10.19 -0.76 -9.72
CA LYS A 64 -10.77 -0.55 -8.39
C LYS A 64 -10.64 -1.79 -7.51
N ALA A 65 -10.86 -2.98 -8.07
CA ALA A 65 -10.71 -4.24 -7.34
C ALA A 65 -9.24 -4.50 -6.93
N ILE A 66 -8.27 -4.24 -7.82
CA ILE A 66 -6.84 -4.35 -7.54
C ILE A 66 -6.43 -3.33 -6.46
N HIS A 67 -6.85 -2.07 -6.61
CA HIS A 67 -6.59 -1.02 -5.63
C HIS A 67 -7.16 -1.38 -4.25
N ARG A 68 -8.41 -1.86 -4.19
CA ARG A 68 -9.03 -2.32 -2.94
C ARG A 68 -8.28 -3.51 -2.33
N ALA A 69 -7.71 -4.40 -3.14
CA ALA A 69 -6.90 -5.50 -2.63
C ALA A 69 -5.55 -5.04 -2.04
N MET A 70 -5.01 -3.92 -2.52
CA MET A 70 -3.76 -3.32 -2.02
C MET A 70 -3.99 -2.50 -0.75
N PHE A 71 -5.10 -1.78 -0.66
CA PHE A 71 -5.29 -0.73 0.36
C PHE A 71 -6.55 -0.87 1.20
N GLY A 72 -7.50 -1.73 0.85
CA GLY A 72 -8.80 -1.82 1.52
C GLY A 72 -8.80 -2.47 2.91
N ASN A 73 -7.65 -2.96 3.37
CA ASN A 73 -7.42 -3.36 4.77
C ASN A 73 -6.59 -2.31 5.55
N VAL A 74 -6.14 -1.26 4.86
CA VAL A 74 -5.36 -0.15 5.42
C VAL A 74 -6.24 1.08 5.56
N TRP A 75 -7.06 1.37 4.54
CA TRP A 75 -7.89 2.58 4.44
C TRP A 75 -9.37 2.23 4.24
N GLU A 76 -10.26 3.01 4.88
CA GLU A 76 -11.73 2.96 4.72
C GLU A 76 -12.24 3.49 3.36
#